data_AF-R3WB73-F1
#
_entry.id   AF-R3WB73-F1
#
_cell.length_a   1.000
_cell.length_b   1.000
_cell.length_c   1.000
_cell.angle_alpha   90.00
_cell.angle_beta   90.00
_cell.angle_gamma   90.00
#
_symmetry.space_group_name_H-M   'P 1'
#
loop_
_entity.id
_entity.type
_entity.pdbx_description
1 polymer ?
#
loop_
_entity_poly.entity_id
_entity_poly.type
_entity_poly.pdbx_seq_one_letter_code
_entity_poly.pdbx_strand_id
1 'polypeptide(L)'
;MTNKTILQLEDGALFLLALTLYIKLGFPILYFFLFLLLPDITILGYRHDPIIGAKLYNLGHTLVLPVALTFISLFTSTSFLLAVSLIWAAHIFMDRAMGYGLKYSDAFKHTHIQNL
;
A
#
# COMPACT_ATOMS: atom_id res chain seq x y z
N MET A 1 -23.90 -7.18 -2.53
CA MET A 1 -22.66 -6.45 -2.21
C MET A 1 -22.30 -5.62 -3.43
N THR A 2 -21.86 -4.37 -3.25
CA THR A 2 -21.37 -3.54 -4.36
C THR A 2 -19.96 -3.97 -4.76
N ASN A 3 -19.50 -3.64 -5.97
CA ASN A 3 -18.12 -3.91 -6.40
C ASN A 3 -17.11 -3.30 -5.44
N LYS A 4 -17.39 -2.07 -4.98
CA LYS A 4 -16.60 -1.39 -3.94
C LYS A 4 -16.50 -2.22 -2.66
N THR A 5 -17.61 -2.75 -2.15
CA THR A 5 -17.61 -3.56 -0.92
C THR A 5 -16.80 -4.84 -1.10
N ILE A 6 -16.90 -5.50 -2.26
CA ILE A 6 -16.12 -6.71 -2.55
C ILE A 6 -14.63 -6.39 -2.52
N LEU A 7 -14.20 -5.33 -3.22
CA LEU A 7 -12.81 -4.92 -3.25
C LEU A 7 -12.27 -4.57 -1.85
N GLN A 8 -13.05 -3.86 -1.03
CA GLN A 8 -12.67 -3.55 0.35
C GLN A 8 -12.45 -4.81 1.20
N LEU A 9 -13.27 -5.85 1.00
CA LEU A 9 -13.12 -7.14 1.69
C LEU A 9 -11.90 -7.92 1.18
N GLU A 10 -11.65 -7.93 -0.13
CA GLU A 10 -10.47 -8.54 -0.74
C GLU A 10 -9.18 -7.90 -0.20
N ASP A 11 -9.09 -6.57 -0.23
CA ASP A 11 -7.94 -5.84 0.29
C ASP A 11 -7.81 -6.03 1.82
N GLY A 12 -8.92 -6.10 2.56
CA GLY A 12 -8.90 -6.44 3.99
C GLY A 12 -8.30 -7.83 4.25
N ALA A 13 -8.66 -8.83 3.44
CA ALA A 13 -8.09 -10.17 3.53
C ALA A 13 -6.61 -10.20 3.15
N LEU A 14 -6.20 -9.43 2.13
CA LEU A 14 -4.80 -9.30 1.71
C LEU A 14 -3.94 -8.59 2.77
N PHE A 15 -4.48 -7.60 3.47
CA PHE A 15 -3.81 -6.98 4.62
C PHE A 15 -3.54 -8.02 5.71
N LEU A 16 -4.56 -8.81 6.09
CA LEU A 16 -4.42 -9.86 7.09
C LEU A 16 -3.41 -10.94 6.65
N LEU A 17 -3.40 -11.28 5.37
CA LEU A 17 -2.42 -12.20 4.80
C LEU A 17 -0.99 -11.64 4.92
N ALA A 18 -0.76 -10.39 4.52
CA ALA A 18 0.55 -9.75 4.60
C ALA A 18 1.06 -9.65 6.04
N LEU A 19 0.19 -9.26 6.98
CA LEU A 19 0.50 -9.22 8.42
C LEU A 19 0.83 -10.63 8.95
N THR A 20 0.03 -11.63 8.59
CA THR A 20 0.25 -13.02 9.03
C THR A 20 1.57 -13.56 8.50
N LEU A 21 1.89 -13.33 7.22
CA LEU A 21 3.17 -13.72 6.62
C LEU A 21 4.34 -13.02 7.33
N TYR A 22 4.22 -11.73 7.60
CA TYR A 22 5.26 -10.97 8.31
C TYR A 22 5.57 -11.57 9.70
N ILE A 23 4.52 -11.89 10.47
CA ILE A 23 4.65 -12.55 11.78
C ILE A 23 5.24 -13.95 11.64
N LYS A 24 4.73 -14.75 10.69
CA LYS A 24 5.16 -16.14 10.48
C LYS A 24 6.62 -16.25 10.03
N LEU A 25 7.12 -15.26 9.31
CA LEU A 25 8.53 -15.16 8.90
C LEU A 25 9.44 -14.66 10.03
N GLY A 26 8.90 -14.36 11.22
CA GLY A 26 9.68 -13.99 12.40
C GLY A 26 10.24 -12.57 12.35
N PHE A 27 9.67 -11.69 11.52
CA PHE A 27 10.11 -10.29 11.48
C PHE A 27 9.64 -9.51 12.73
N PRO A 28 10.38 -8.48 13.18
CA PRO A 28 10.03 -7.73 14.37
C PRO A 28 8.72 -6.94 14.17
N ILE A 29 7.66 -7.34 14.87
CA ILE A 29 6.32 -6.74 14.73
C ILE A 29 6.29 -5.23 14.99
N LEU A 30 7.21 -4.71 15.82
CA LEU A 30 7.34 -3.28 16.06
C LEU A 30 7.65 -2.50 14.78
N TYR A 31 8.52 -3.03 13.90
CA TYR A 31 8.84 -2.39 12.63
C TYR A 31 7.66 -2.38 11.66
N PHE A 32 6.82 -3.42 11.72
CA PHE A 32 5.59 -3.44 10.94
C PHE A 32 4.75 -2.20 11.24
N PHE A 33 4.40 -1.97 12.51
CA PHE A 33 3.57 -0.83 12.89
C PHE A 33 4.27 0.51 12.71
N LEU A 34 5.58 0.60 12.97
CA LEU A 34 6.34 1.85 12.84
C LEU A 34 6.40 2.33 11.39
N PHE A 35 6.59 1.41 10.45
CA PHE A 35 6.77 1.74 9.03
C PHE A 35 5.51 1.56 8.19
N LEU A 36 4.41 1.06 8.77
CA LEU A 36 3.14 0.87 8.06
C LEU A 36 2.73 2.15 7.34
N LEU A 37 2.77 3.29 8.03
CA LEU A 37 2.34 4.60 7.49
C LEU A 37 3.44 5.33 6.69
N LEU A 38 4.60 4.71 6.46
CA LEU A 38 5.70 5.36 5.75
C LEU A 38 5.33 5.78 4.31
N PRO A 39 4.55 5.00 3.52
CA PRO A 39 4.16 5.41 2.17
C PRO A 39 3.31 6.70 2.13
N ASP A 40 2.62 7.05 3.23
CA ASP A 40 1.78 8.26 3.29
C ASP A 40 2.58 9.56 3.24
N ILE A 41 3.90 9.54 3.45
CA ILE A 41 4.76 10.71 3.26
C ILE A 41 4.62 11.27 1.84
N THR A 42 4.26 10.42 0.86
CA THR A 42 3.99 10.85 -0.52
C THR A 42 2.86 11.87 -0.65
N ILE A 43 1.97 11.98 0.34
CA ILE A 43 0.91 13.01 0.39
C ILE A 43 1.48 14.44 0.40
N LEU A 44 2.73 14.62 0.84
CA LEU A 44 3.40 15.92 0.85
C LEU A 44 3.51 16.53 -0.56
N GLY A 45 3.43 15.70 -1.61
CA GLY A 45 3.36 16.17 -2.99
C GLY A 45 2.21 17.15 -3.28
N TYR A 46 1.10 17.04 -2.54
CA TYR A 46 -0.05 17.94 -2.67
C TYR A 46 0.23 19.37 -2.19
N ARG A 47 1.38 19.65 -1.58
CA ARG A 47 1.80 21.01 -1.23
C ARG A 47 2.13 21.88 -2.44
N HIS A 48 2.48 21.28 -3.57
CA HIS A 48 2.81 22.01 -4.81
C HIS A 48 1.56 22.23 -5.66
N ASP A 49 0.94 21.14 -6.13
CA ASP A 49 -0.31 21.17 -6.89
C ASP A 49 -0.98 19.77 -6.91
N PRO A 50 -2.27 19.67 -7.28
CA PRO A 50 -3.00 18.40 -7.30
C PRO A 50 -2.44 17.35 -8.28
N ILE A 51 -1.81 17.76 -9.38
CA ILE A 51 -1.28 16.85 -10.41
C ILE A 51 -0.01 16.19 -9.88
N ILE A 52 0.93 16.97 -9.34
CA ILE A 52 2.15 16.44 -8.71
C ILE A 52 1.78 15.60 -7.49
N GLY A 53 0.84 16.07 -6.67
CA GLY A 53 0.33 15.33 -5.52
C GLY A 53 -0.23 13.96 -5.88
N ALA A 54 -1.09 13.89 -6.90
CA ALA A 54 -1.65 12.62 -7.37
C ALA A 54 -0.57 11.67 -7.90
N LYS A 55 0.41 12.17 -8.67
CA LYS A 55 1.51 11.36 -9.20
C LYS A 55 2.37 10.77 -8.08
N LEU A 56 2.81 11.59 -7.13
CA LEU A 56 3.64 11.15 -6.01
C LEU A 56 2.89 10.17 -5.10
N TYR A 57 1.63 10.48 -4.77
CA TYR A 57 0.80 9.56 -3.99
C TYR A 57 0.63 8.21 -4.70
N ASN A 58 0.32 8.21 -5.99
CA ASN A 58 0.15 6.98 -6.78
C ASN A 58 1.44 6.18 -6.90
N LEU A 59 2.60 6.84 -6.92
CA LEU A 59 3.91 6.17 -6.85
C LEU A 59 4.11 5.47 -5.50
N GLY A 60 3.67 6.08 -4.39
CA GLY A 60 3.68 5.45 -3.07
C GLY A 60 2.64 4.33 -2.89
N HIS A 61 1.54 4.36 -3.66
CA HIS A 61 0.38 3.49 -3.47
C HIS A 61 0.12 2.51 -4.62
N THR A 62 1.09 2.37 -5.54
CA THR A 62 1.07 1.34 -6.56
C THR A 62 1.62 0.03 -6.00
N LEU A 63 0.97 -1.10 -6.33
CA LEU A 63 1.45 -2.43 -5.94
C LEU A 63 2.68 -2.86 -6.75
N VAL A 64 3.02 -2.18 -7.85
CA VAL A 64 4.17 -2.53 -8.70
C VAL A 64 5.47 -2.52 -7.89
N LEU A 65 5.67 -1.53 -7.01
CA LEU A 65 6.89 -1.40 -6.23
C LEU A 65 7.06 -2.49 -5.15
N PRO A 66 6.09 -2.74 -4.25
CA PRO A 66 6.22 -3.83 -3.29
C PRO A 66 6.27 -5.22 -3.97
N VAL A 67 5.56 -5.41 -5.10
CA VAL A 67 5.66 -6.67 -5.86
C VAL A 67 7.07 -6.83 -6.45
N ALA A 68 7.64 -5.79 -7.05
CA ALA A 68 9.01 -5.83 -7.56
C ALA A 68 10.03 -6.12 -6.45
N LEU A 69 9.90 -5.47 -5.29
CA LEU A 69 10.75 -5.74 -4.13
C LEU A 69 10.62 -7.18 -3.64
N THR A 70 9.40 -7.74 -3.64
CA THR A 70 9.16 -9.14 -3.31
C THR A 70 9.90 -10.05 -4.29
N PHE A 71 9.76 -9.84 -5.60
CA PHE A 71 10.50 -10.62 -6.60
C PHE A 71 12.02 -10.54 -6.39
N ILE A 72 12.56 -9.33 -6.23
CA ILE A 72 14.00 -9.15 -5.97
C ILE A 72 14.43 -9.92 -4.73
N SER A 73 13.65 -9.84 -3.64
CA SER A 73 13.96 -10.55 -2.39
C SER A 73 14.03 -12.07 -2.55
N LEU A 74 13.24 -12.65 -3.46
CA LEU A 74 13.24 -14.09 -3.74
C LEU A 74 14.49 -14.51 -4.52
N PHE A 75 14.99 -13.69 -5.43
CA PHE A 75 16.21 -13.99 -6.20
C PHE A 75 17.49 -13.71 -5.42
N THR A 76 17.47 -12.73 -4.51
CA THR A 76 18.64 -12.36 -3.69
C THR A 76 18.62 -12.98 -2.30
N SER A 77 17.59 -13.76 -1.96
CA SER A 77 17.36 -14.33 -0.62
C SER A 77 17.47 -13.29 0.50
N THR A 78 17.07 -12.04 0.23
CA THR A 78 17.26 -10.92 1.16
C THR A 78 16.01 -10.70 2.00
N SER A 79 16.03 -11.20 3.24
CA SER A 79 14.92 -11.12 4.19
C SER A 79 14.48 -9.67 4.50
N PHE A 80 15.41 -8.71 4.50
CA PHE A 80 15.10 -7.29 4.68
C PHE A 80 14.16 -6.75 3.58
N LEU A 81 14.43 -7.07 2.31
CA LEU A 81 13.61 -6.60 1.19
C LEU A 81 12.20 -7.19 1.25
N LEU A 82 12.08 -8.45 1.67
CA LEU A 82 10.79 -9.09 1.87
C LEU A 82 10.01 -8.45 3.03
N ALA A 83 10.68 -8.11 4.14
CA ALA A 83 10.03 -7.42 5.24
C ALA A 83 9.50 -6.04 4.81
N VAL A 84 10.31 -5.27 4.08
CA VAL A 84 9.90 -3.96 3.52
C VAL A 84 8.74 -4.11 2.55
N SER A 85 8.79 -5.10 1.65
CA SER A 85 7.73 -5.30 0.66
C SER A 85 6.40 -5.70 1.29
N LEU A 86 6.42 -6.53 2.33
CA LEU A 86 5.21 -6.95 3.06
C LEU A 86 4.58 -5.78 3.82
N ILE A 87 5.37 -4.94 4.50
CA ILE A 87 4.85 -3.74 5.19
C ILE A 87 4.22 -2.78 4.18
N TRP A 88 4.91 -2.53 3.06
CA TRP A 88 4.43 -1.61 2.04
C TRP A 88 3.15 -2.15 1.36
N ALA A 89 3.11 -3.43 0.99
CA ALA A 89 1.90 -4.05 0.47
C ALA A 89 0.74 -3.96 1.48
N ALA A 90 1.01 -4.26 2.76
CA ALA A 90 0.01 -4.16 3.82
C ALA A 90 -0.56 -2.75 3.95
N HIS A 91 0.26 -1.69 3.88
CA HIS A 91 -0.23 -0.32 3.87
C HIS A 91 -1.23 -0.07 2.74
N ILE A 92 -0.88 -0.46 1.51
CA ILE A 92 -1.73 -0.28 0.33
C ILE A 92 -3.06 -1.04 0.47
N PHE A 93 -3.00 -2.28 0.97
CA PHE A 93 -4.20 -3.09 1.21
C PHE A 93 -5.08 -2.48 2.32
N MET A 94 -4.48 -1.99 3.40
CA MET A 94 -5.21 -1.31 4.48
C MET A 94 -5.95 -0.08 3.95
N ASP A 95 -5.27 0.77 3.18
CA ASP A 95 -5.84 1.96 2.56
C ASP A 95 -7.05 1.61 1.67
N ARG A 96 -6.89 0.61 0.81
CA ARG A 96 -7.96 0.19 -0.11
C ARG A 96 -9.13 -0.46 0.62
N ALA A 97 -8.87 -1.23 1.67
CA ALA A 97 -9.91 -1.77 2.55
C ALA A 97 -10.73 -0.63 3.20
N MET A 98 -10.08 0.48 3.57
CA MET A 98 -10.74 1.68 4.10
C MET A 98 -11.41 2.56 3.03
N GLY A 99 -11.30 2.20 1.75
CA GLY A 99 -11.92 2.91 0.63
C GLY A 99 -11.06 4.04 0.03
N TYR A 100 -9.79 4.15 0.42
CA TYR A 100 -8.79 4.95 -0.28
C TYR A 100 -8.31 4.22 -1.53
N GLY A 101 -7.56 4.90 -2.39
CA GLY A 101 -7.05 4.31 -3.61
C GLY A 101 -6.24 5.29 -4.44
N LEU A 102 -5.76 4.84 -5.59
CA LEU A 102 -5.08 5.69 -6.57
C LEU A 102 -5.93 6.90 -6.92
N LYS A 103 -5.26 8.05 -6.93
CA LYS A 103 -5.79 9.40 -7.04
C LYS A 103 -5.91 9.81 -8.49
N TYR A 104 -7.01 10.48 -8.81
CA TYR A 104 -7.11 11.29 -10.02
C TYR A 104 -6.45 12.66 -9.80
N SER A 105 -6.05 13.32 -10.89
CA SER A 105 -5.28 14.56 -10.84
C SER A 105 -6.12 15.83 -10.64
N ASP A 106 -7.43 15.69 -10.45
CA ASP A 106 -8.41 16.76 -10.35
C ASP A 106 -8.76 17.13 -8.89
N ALA A 107 -8.75 16.17 -7.96
CA ALA A 107 -9.01 16.43 -6.55
C ALA A 107 -8.37 15.39 -5.62
N PHE A 108 -7.90 15.85 -4.44
CA PHE A 108 -7.26 14.98 -3.44
C PHE A 108 -8.15 13.80 -2.98
N LYS A 109 -9.46 14.00 -2.85
CA LYS A 109 -10.35 12.93 -2.38
C LYS A 109 -10.71 11.95 -3.47
N HIS A 110 -10.65 12.35 -4.74
CA HIS A 110 -11.13 11.55 -5.87
C HIS A 110 -10.20 10.37 -6.15
N THR A 111 -10.71 9.14 -5.96
CA THR A 111 -9.96 7.90 -6.18
C THR A 111 -10.73 6.93 -7.05
N HIS A 112 -10.02 5.99 -7.68
CA HIS A 112 -10.65 4.93 -8.46
C HIS A 112 -11.65 4.09 -7.65
N ILE A 113 -11.37 3.80 -6.37
CA ILE A 113 -12.29 3.02 -5.49
C ILE A 113 -13.55 3.81 -5.15
N GLN A 114 -13.47 5.13 -5.04
CA GLN A 114 -14.64 5.96 -4.79
C GLN A 114 -15.57 6.08 -6.00
N ASN A 115 -15.06 5.82 -7.20
CA ASN A 115 -15.81 5.84 -8.45
C ASN A 115 -16.36 4.47 -8.87
N LEU A 116 -16.27 3.45 -8.01
CA LEU A 116 -16.82 2.11 -8.24
C LEU A 116 -18.27 1.95 -7.80
#